data_AF-A0A553N4A1-F1
#
_entry.id   AF-A0A553N4A1-F1
#
_cell.length_a   1.000
_cell.length_b   1.000
_cell.length_c   1.000
_cell.angle_alpha   90.00
_cell.angle_beta   90.00
_cell.angle_gamma   90.00
#
_symmetry.space_group_name_H-M   'P 1'
#
loop_
_entity.id
_entity.type
_entity.pdbx_description
1 polymer ?
#
loop_
_entity_poly.entity_id
_entity_poly.type
_entity_poly.pdbx_seq_one_letter_code
_entity_poly.pdbx_strand_id
1 'polypeptide(L)'
;MNNTNSVEVNEQKATRHKRRKELINEFQVNFFTMRPFSTFPWDSLENEARSSETSEILENILHKTCLNPICQKSPPSLKYRRRFLMELVKLVS
;
A
#
# COMPACT_ATOMS: atom_id res chain seq x y z
N MET A 1 13.58 8.24 36.13
CA MET A 1 14.50 7.94 35.01
C MET A 1 13.73 7.07 34.02
N ASN A 2 13.02 7.66 33.05
CA ASN A 2 12.13 6.91 32.15
C ASN A 2 12.16 7.46 30.71
N ASN A 3 13.27 8.08 30.27
CA ASN A 3 13.34 8.78 28.98
C ASN A 3 13.81 7.90 27.81
N THR A 4 14.28 6.67 28.08
CA THR A 4 14.87 5.79 27.05
C THR A 4 13.81 5.07 26.21
N ASN A 5 12.67 4.67 26.80
CA ASN A 5 11.59 3.99 26.06
C ASN A 5 10.85 4.88 25.07
N SER A 6 10.77 6.19 25.32
CA SER A 6 10.00 7.11 24.47
C SER A 6 10.72 7.43 23.15
N VAL A 7 12.06 7.39 23.14
CA VAL A 7 12.87 7.70 21.95
C VAL A 7 12.86 6.52 20.98
N GLU A 8 13.07 5.29 21.47
CA GLU A 8 13.06 4.08 20.65
C GLU A 8 11.71 3.87 19.96
N VAL A 9 10.61 3.94 20.71
CA VAL A 9 9.24 3.79 20.16
C VAL A 9 8.96 4.80 19.03
N ASN A 10 9.48 6.02 19.13
CA ASN A 10 9.28 7.04 18.12
C ASN A 10 10.10 6.75 16.84
N GLU A 11 11.33 6.25 16.98
CA GLU A 11 12.17 5.82 15.84
C GLU A 11 11.60 4.59 15.13
N GLN A 12 11.09 3.59 15.87
CA GLN A 12 10.40 2.44 15.25
C GLN A 12 9.12 2.87 14.53
N LYS A 13 8.37 3.82 15.07
CA LYS A 13 7.16 4.33 14.40
C LYS A 13 7.51 5.12 13.12
N ALA A 14 8.54 5.95 13.16
CA ALA A 14 9.01 6.71 12.00
C ALA A 14 9.55 5.81 10.88
N THR A 15 10.34 4.79 11.22
CA THR A 15 10.86 3.81 10.25
C THR A 15 9.74 2.97 9.62
N ARG A 16 8.73 2.60 10.39
CA ARG A 16 7.55 1.91 9.89
C ARG A 16 6.71 2.79 8.94
N HIS A 17 6.47 4.04 9.32
CA HIS A 17 5.76 4.99 8.46
C HIS A 17 6.49 5.23 7.13
N LYS A 18 7.83 5.32 7.18
CA LYS A 18 8.67 5.42 5.97
C LYS A 18 8.50 4.20 5.06
N ARG A 19 8.61 2.98 5.59
CA ARG A 19 8.44 1.74 4.82
C ARG A 19 7.06 1.66 4.17
N ARG A 20 5.99 2.01 4.90
CA ARG A 20 4.63 2.10 4.34
C ARG A 20 4.55 3.05 3.16
N LYS A 21 5.10 4.25 3.31
CA LYS A 21 5.08 5.26 2.25
C LYS A 21 5.80 4.75 0.99
N GLU A 22 6.92 4.06 1.16
CA GLU A 22 7.67 3.44 0.06
C GLU A 22 6.85 2.35 -0.63
N LEU A 23 6.25 1.44 0.13
CA LEU A 23 5.40 0.36 -0.40
C LEU A 23 4.19 0.90 -1.17
N ILE A 24 3.49 1.89 -0.63
CA ILE A 24 2.33 2.53 -1.28
C ILE A 24 2.76 3.21 -2.59
N ASN A 25 3.93 3.86 -2.59
CA ASN A 25 4.46 4.50 -3.79
C ASN A 25 4.86 3.47 -4.86
N GLU A 26 5.51 2.38 -4.46
CA GLU A 26 5.84 1.29 -5.37
C GLU A 26 4.58 0.65 -5.97
N PHE A 27 3.54 0.47 -5.15
CA PHE A 27 2.26 -0.04 -5.60
C PHE A 27 1.62 0.88 -6.65
N GLN A 28 1.65 2.19 -6.38
CA GLN A 28 1.19 3.22 -7.32
C GLN A 28 1.94 3.15 -8.66
N VAL A 29 3.28 3.08 -8.62
CA VAL A 29 4.11 2.99 -9.82
C VAL A 29 3.79 1.72 -10.61
N ASN A 30 3.75 0.56 -9.96
CA ASN A 30 3.41 -0.71 -10.62
C ASN A 30 2.01 -0.64 -11.27
N PHE A 31 1.03 -0.03 -10.59
CA PHE A 31 -0.31 0.16 -11.13
C PHE A 31 -0.31 0.99 -12.41
N PHE A 32 0.27 2.19 -12.38
CA PHE A 32 0.24 3.12 -13.53
C PHE A 32 1.11 2.68 -14.69
N THR A 33 2.18 1.93 -14.42
CA THR A 33 3.02 1.32 -15.47
C THR A 33 2.44 0.00 -15.99
N MET A 34 1.26 -0.41 -15.49
CA MET A 34 0.59 -1.66 -15.85
C MET A 34 1.49 -2.90 -15.71
N ARG A 35 2.37 -2.89 -14.71
CA ARG A 35 3.31 -4.00 -14.48
C ARG A 35 2.56 -5.29 -14.11
N PRO A 36 3.12 -6.46 -14.44
CA PRO A 36 2.53 -7.73 -14.02
C PRO A 36 2.41 -7.78 -12.50
N PHE A 37 1.30 -8.33 -12.01
CA PHE A 37 1.03 -8.45 -10.58
C PHE A 37 2.15 -9.15 -9.81
N SER A 38 2.78 -10.15 -10.41
CA SER A 38 3.87 -10.92 -9.79
C SER A 38 5.15 -10.11 -9.53
N THR A 39 5.30 -8.91 -10.08
CA THR A 39 6.50 -8.08 -9.86
C THR A 39 6.41 -7.21 -8.60
N PHE A 40 5.23 -7.11 -8.00
CA PHE A 40 5.03 -6.33 -6.78
C PHE A 40 5.36 -7.18 -5.54
N PRO A 41 6.06 -6.65 -4.52
CA PRO A 41 6.37 -7.38 -3.28
C PRO A 41 5.13 -7.52 -2.37
N TRP A 42 4.21 -8.40 -2.75
CA TRP A 42 2.94 -8.63 -2.03
C TRP A 42 3.15 -9.03 -0.56
N ASP A 43 4.14 -9.87 -0.27
CA ASP A 43 4.43 -10.32 1.10
C ASP A 43 4.74 -9.14 2.03
N SER A 44 5.45 -8.12 1.53
CA SER A 44 5.77 -6.91 2.30
C SER A 44 4.51 -6.10 2.60
N LEU A 45 3.60 -5.99 1.63
CA LEU A 45 2.32 -5.31 1.82
C LEU A 45 1.43 -6.09 2.79
N GLU A 46 1.37 -7.42 2.67
CA GLU A 46 0.60 -8.28 3.55
C GLU A 46 1.08 -8.20 5.00
N ASN A 47 2.40 -8.25 5.23
CA ASN A 47 2.99 -8.08 6.56
C ASN A 47 2.61 -6.76 7.22
N GLU A 48 2.56 -5.68 6.44
CA GLU A 48 2.21 -4.36 6.93
C GLU A 48 0.67 -4.24 7.16
N ALA A 49 -0.10 -4.87 6.28
CA ALA A 49 -1.56 -4.96 6.34
C ALA A 49 -2.07 -5.84 7.49
N ARG A 50 -1.32 -6.82 8.01
CA ARG A 50 -1.76 -7.65 9.17
C ARG A 50 -1.84 -6.89 10.51
N SER A 51 -1.54 -5.60 10.54
CA SER A 51 -1.61 -4.78 11.74
C SER A 51 -2.97 -4.10 11.93
N SER A 52 -3.21 -3.44 13.07
CA SER A 52 -4.44 -2.67 13.33
C SER A 52 -4.72 -1.53 12.34
N GLU A 53 -3.81 -1.29 11.39
CA GLU A 53 -3.84 -0.19 10.43
C GLU A 53 -4.06 -0.69 8.99
N THR A 54 -4.56 -1.92 8.81
CA THR A 54 -4.91 -2.52 7.50
C THR A 54 -5.78 -1.58 6.67
N SER A 55 -6.85 -1.05 7.28
CA SER A 55 -7.83 -0.20 6.61
C SER A 55 -7.17 1.07 6.07
N GLU A 56 -6.30 1.70 6.87
CA GLU A 56 -5.60 2.93 6.49
C GLU A 56 -4.65 2.70 5.29
N ILE A 57 -3.95 1.57 5.26
CA ILE A 57 -3.03 1.23 4.17
C ILE A 57 -3.82 1.00 2.87
N LEU A 58 -4.89 0.22 2.93
CA LEU A 58 -5.70 -0.10 1.77
C LEU A 58 -6.42 1.13 1.22
N GLU A 59 -6.95 1.98 2.10
CA GLU A 59 -7.55 3.26 1.73
C GLU A 59 -6.54 4.15 0.99
N ASN A 60 -5.33 4.32 1.55
CA ASN A 60 -4.25 5.08 0.89
C ASN A 60 -3.91 4.52 -0.49
N ILE A 61 -3.81 3.19 -0.60
CA ILE A 61 -3.56 2.51 -1.86
C ILE A 61 -4.66 2.82 -2.89
N LEU A 62 -5.94 2.72 -2.51
CA LEU A 62 -7.06 2.98 -3.40
C LEU A 62 -7.05 4.44 -3.88
N HIS A 63 -6.79 5.40 -2.99
CA HIS A 63 -6.63 6.82 -3.33
C HIS A 63 -5.47 7.09 -4.27
N LYS A 64 -4.35 6.39 -4.10
CA LYS A 64 -3.16 6.52 -4.97
C LYS A 64 -3.37 5.88 -6.35
N THR A 65 -4.29 4.92 -6.48
CA THR A 65 -4.49 4.11 -7.69
C THR A 65 -5.88 4.30 -8.28
N CYS A 66 -6.82 3.37 -8.08
CA CYS A 66 -8.12 3.34 -8.76
C CYS A 66 -8.98 4.61 -8.54
N LEU A 67 -8.86 5.24 -7.37
CA LEU A 67 -9.59 6.47 -7.04
C LEU A 67 -8.81 7.75 -7.41
N ASN A 68 -7.59 7.62 -7.91
CA ASN A 68 -6.77 8.75 -8.33
C ASN A 68 -7.46 9.52 -9.47
N PRO A 69 -7.48 10.87 -9.45
CA PRO A 69 -8.06 11.68 -10.53
C PRO A 69 -7.53 11.34 -11.94
N ILE A 70 -6.26 10.92 -12.04
CA ILE A 70 -5.66 10.47 -13.31
C ILE A 70 -6.37 9.22 -13.82
N CYS A 71 -6.68 8.25 -12.94
CA CYS A 71 -7.43 7.05 -13.29
C CYS A 71 -8.89 7.34 -13.66
N GLN A 72 -9.48 8.42 -13.17
CA GLN A 72 -10.83 8.83 -13.57
C GLN A 72 -10.84 9.37 -15.01
N LYS A 73 -9.78 10.08 -15.41
CA LYS A 73 -9.63 10.65 -16.77
C LYS A 73 -9.14 9.62 -17.79
N SER A 74 -8.19 8.78 -17.40
CA SER A 74 -7.53 7.80 -18.25
C SER A 74 -7.34 6.48 -17.47
N PRO A 75 -8.42 5.71 -17.26
CA PRO A 75 -8.32 4.47 -16.51
C PRO A 75 -7.52 3.41 -17.26
N PRO A 76 -6.72 2.59 -16.57
CA PRO A 76 -6.27 1.32 -17.12
C PRO A 76 -7.47 0.43 -17.50
N SER A 77 -7.22 -0.59 -18.33
CA SER A 77 -8.26 -1.52 -18.78
C SER A 77 -9.05 -2.10 -17.59
N LEU A 78 -10.36 -2.32 -17.78
CA LEU A 78 -11.21 -2.89 -16.73
C LEU A 78 -10.67 -4.24 -16.23
N LYS A 79 -10.13 -5.07 -17.15
CA LYS A 79 -9.51 -6.36 -16.82
C LYS A 79 -8.32 -6.19 -15.87
N TYR A 80 -7.45 -5.22 -16.13
CA TYR A 80 -6.31 -4.93 -15.27
C TYR A 80 -6.75 -4.44 -13.90
N ARG A 81 -7.65 -3.43 -13.86
CA ARG A 81 -8.18 -2.88 -12.60
C ARG A 81 -8.82 -3.95 -11.73
N ARG A 82 -9.66 -4.81 -12.32
CA ARG A 82 -10.31 -5.92 -11.58
C ARG A 82 -9.31 -6.87 -10.95
N ARG A 83 -8.29 -7.30 -11.71
CA ARG A 83 -7.23 -8.18 -11.18
C ARG A 83 -6.49 -7.51 -10.02
N PHE A 84 -6.19 -6.22 -10.14
CA PHE A 84 -5.49 -5.46 -9.10
C PHE A 84 -6.30 -5.32 -7.81
N LEU A 85 -7.60 -5.04 -7.93
CA LEU A 85 -8.49 -5.00 -6.77
C LEU A 85 -8.69 -6.38 -6.14
N MET A 86 -8.73 -7.46 -6.91
CA MET A 86 -8.84 -8.82 -6.36
C MET A 86 -7.66 -9.18 -5.45
N GLU A 87 -6.43 -8.78 -5.81
CA GLU A 87 -5.28 -9.00 -4.94
C GLU A 87 -5.40 -8.22 -3.62
N LEU A 88 -5.93 -6.99 -3.66
CA LEU A 88 -6.19 -6.22 -2.43
C LEU A 88 -7.25 -6.88 -1.53
N VAL A 89 -8.29 -7.49 -2.11
CA VAL A 89 -9.32 -8.20 -1.34
C VAL A 89 -8.75 -9.43 -0.62
N LYS A 90 -7.77 -10.12 -1.21
CA LYS A 90 -7.09 -11.25 -0.55
C LYS A 90 -6.32 -10.83 0.70
N LEU A 91 -5.93 -9.56 0.82
CA LEU A 91 -5.22 -9.06 2.01
C LEU A 91 -6.14 -8.89 3.23
N VAL A 92 -7.46 -8.91 3.04
CA VAL A 92 -8.47 -8.72 4.11
C VAL A 92 -9.40 -9.92 4.29
N SER A 93 -9.29 -10.93 3.44
CA SER A 93 -10.11 -12.15 3.49
C SER A 93 -9.37 -13.26 4.21
#